data_AF-A0A2M9L2P9-F1
#
_entry.id   AF-A0A2M9L2P9-F1
#
_cell.length_a   1.000
_cell.length_b   1.000
_cell.length_c   1.000
_cell.angle_alpha   90.00
_cell.angle_beta   90.00
_cell.angle_gamma   90.00
#
_symmetry.space_group_name_H-M   'P 1'
#
loop_
_entity.id
_entity.type
_entity.pdbx_description
1 polymer ?
#
loop_
_entity_poly.entity_id
_entity_poly.type
_entity_poly.pdbx_seq_one_letter_code
_entity_poly.pdbx_strand_id
1 'polypeptide(L)'
;MATARFGLEAAPNDDEFIFRLDDEEKIGQARAILAGTESSKVHVQGRVVAETADHNPDWNFHLDPGSITFFQDADADCDASAHYVATQLDDIGQEDFLPGHIWAPARSKITRELDG
;
A
#
# COMPACT_ATOMS: atom_id res chain seq x y z
N MET A 1 -8.30 18.84 -6.53
CA MET A 1 -8.22 17.72 -5.58
C MET A 1 -6.75 17.48 -5.33
N ALA A 2 -6.33 17.39 -4.07
CA ALA A 2 -4.94 17.10 -3.75
C ALA A 2 -4.59 15.70 -4.23
N THR A 3 -3.38 15.50 -4.71
CA THR A 3 -2.87 14.18 -5.07
C THR A 3 -1.42 14.14 -4.64
N ALA A 4 -1.03 13.06 -3.96
CA ALA A 4 0.35 12.81 -3.57
C ALA A 4 0.69 11.34 -3.76
N ARG A 5 1.97 11.06 -3.95
CA ARG A 5 2.51 9.71 -4.13
C ARG A 5 3.51 9.45 -3.03
N PHE A 6 3.53 8.21 -2.55
CA PHE A 6 4.38 7.80 -1.44
C PHE A 6 5.06 6.48 -1.75
N GLY A 7 6.33 6.38 -1.36
CA GLY A 7 7.08 5.13 -1.39
C GLY A 7 6.68 4.26 -0.20
N LEU A 8 6.60 2.97 -0.45
CA LEU A 8 6.22 1.93 0.49
C LEU A 8 7.23 0.79 0.39
N GLU A 9 7.86 0.48 1.51
CA GLU A 9 8.57 -0.79 1.71
C GLU A 9 7.57 -1.75 2.34
N ALA A 10 7.06 -2.72 1.56
CA ALA A 10 6.02 -3.64 2.05
C ALA A 10 6.58 -4.71 3.01
N ALA A 11 7.82 -5.13 2.81
CA ALA A 11 8.55 -6.02 3.68
C ALA A 11 10.04 -5.63 3.73
N PRO A 12 10.81 -6.08 4.75
CA PRO A 12 12.23 -5.77 4.84
C PRO A 12 13.00 -6.20 3.59
N ASN A 13 13.67 -5.24 2.95
CA ASN A 13 14.40 -5.41 1.67
C ASN A 13 13.51 -5.73 0.45
N ASP A 14 12.22 -5.40 0.50
CA ASP A 14 11.35 -5.44 -0.68
C ASP A 14 11.70 -4.28 -1.61
N ASP A 15 11.38 -4.44 -2.91
CA ASP A 15 11.53 -3.35 -3.87
C ASP A 15 10.53 -2.23 -3.56
N GLU A 16 10.85 -0.99 -3.93
CA GLU A 16 9.98 0.14 -3.64
C GLU A 16 8.64 -0.01 -4.37
N PHE A 17 7.56 0.04 -3.60
CA PHE A 17 6.20 0.12 -4.12
C PHE A 17 5.70 1.55 -3.99
N ILE A 18 5.08 2.11 -5.02
CA ILE A 18 4.56 3.47 -5.00
C ILE A 18 3.04 3.41 -4.97
N PHE A 19 2.43 4.07 -3.98
CA PHE A 19 0.99 4.24 -3.91
C PHE A 19 0.59 5.72 -4.02
N ARG A 20 -0.59 5.96 -4.56
CA ARG A 20 -1.18 7.30 -4.74
C ARG A 20 -2.31 7.50 -3.74
N LEU A 21 -2.38 8.69 -3.16
CA LEU A 21 -3.51 9.17 -2.36
C LEU A 21 -4.16 10.37 -3.06
N ASP A 22 -5.49 10.41 -3.04
CA ASP A 22 -6.32 11.49 -3.59
C ASP A 22 -7.22 12.16 -2.53
N ASP A 23 -7.08 11.75 -1.27
CA ASP A 23 -7.79 12.30 -0.10
C ASP A 23 -6.84 13.15 0.77
N GLU A 24 -7.23 14.39 1.05
CA GLU A 24 -6.40 15.35 1.82
C GLU A 24 -6.12 14.89 3.25
N GLU A 25 -7.06 14.21 3.90
CA GLU A 25 -6.89 13.66 5.25
C GLU A 25 -5.88 12.52 5.22
N LYS A 26 -5.99 11.62 4.24
CA LYS A 26 -5.04 10.50 4.07
C LYS A 26 -3.63 10.99 3.74
N ILE A 27 -3.51 12.01 2.88
CA ILE A 27 -2.23 12.65 2.57
C ILE A 27 -1.63 13.26 3.84
N GLY A 28 -2.44 13.95 4.65
CA GLY A 28 -2.02 14.49 5.94
C GLY A 28 -1.52 13.41 6.90
N GLN A 29 -2.23 12.29 6.98
CA GLN A 29 -1.84 11.15 7.82
C GLN A 29 -0.53 10.50 7.33
N ALA A 30 -0.34 10.28 6.02
CA ALA A 30 0.91 9.76 5.46
C ALA A 30 2.11 10.65 5.81
N ARG A 31 1.93 11.98 5.72
CA ARG A 31 2.96 12.96 6.13
C ARG A 31 3.24 12.92 7.63
N ALA A 32 2.21 12.74 8.47
CA ALA A 32 2.38 12.60 9.91
C ALA A 32 3.15 11.32 10.28
N ILE A 33 2.91 10.22 9.56
CA ILE A 33 3.68 8.97 9.70
C ILE A 33 5.15 9.21 9.34
N LEU A 34 5.42 9.88 8.21
CA LEU A 34 6.78 10.24 7.79
C LEU A 34 7.50 11.16 8.80
N ALA A 35 6.76 12.09 9.41
CA ALA A 35 7.28 12.99 10.43
C ALA A 35 7.45 12.31 11.81
N GLY A 36 6.93 11.08 11.99
CA GLY A 36 6.93 10.36 13.27
C GLY A 36 5.95 10.92 14.30
N THR A 37 5.02 11.79 13.91
CA THR A 37 3.98 12.32 14.80
C THR A 37 2.76 11.39 14.91
N GLU A 38 2.52 10.58 13.87
CA GLU A 38 1.60 9.44 13.91
C GLU A 38 2.41 8.16 14.18
N SER A 39 2.04 7.41 15.22
CA SER A 39 2.75 6.19 15.65
C SER A 39 1.84 5.01 15.95
N SER A 40 0.52 5.19 15.85
CA SER A 40 -0.46 4.13 16.08
C SER A 40 -0.86 3.47 14.77
N LYS A 41 -1.32 4.25 13.79
CA LYS A 41 -1.80 3.72 12.50
C LYS A 41 -0.81 4.05 11.39
N VAL A 42 0.23 3.23 11.27
CA VAL A 42 1.40 3.50 10.42
C VAL A 42 1.50 2.59 9.20
N HIS A 43 0.83 1.44 9.22
CA HIS A 43 0.87 0.48 8.12
C HIS A 43 -0.18 0.81 7.07
N VAL A 44 0.11 0.47 5.81
CA VAL A 44 -0.74 0.79 4.66
C VAL A 44 -1.52 -0.44 4.24
N GLN A 45 -2.83 -0.30 4.06
CA GLN A 45 -3.65 -1.31 3.37
C GLN A 45 -4.48 -0.67 2.26
N GLY A 46 -4.88 -1.49 1.29
CA GLY A 46 -5.80 -1.09 0.24
C GLY A 46 -6.25 -2.26 -0.62
N ARG A 47 -7.17 -1.96 -1.54
CA ARG A 47 -7.63 -2.91 -2.54
C ARG A 47 -6.63 -3.00 -3.70
N VAL A 48 -6.24 -4.22 -4.05
CA VAL A 48 -5.38 -4.51 -5.20
C VAL A 48 -6.14 -4.36 -6.51
N VAL A 49 -5.51 -3.70 -7.48
CA VAL A 49 -5.92 -3.61 -8.87
C VAL A 49 -4.81 -4.24 -9.72
N ALA A 50 -5.11 -5.34 -10.41
CA ALA A 50 -4.19 -6.11 -11.24
C ALA A 50 -3.88 -5.42 -12.58
N GLU A 51 -3.38 -4.19 -12.52
CA GLU A 51 -2.97 -3.37 -13.64
C GLU A 51 -1.74 -2.54 -13.26
N THR A 52 -0.80 -2.35 -14.18
CA THR A 52 0.29 -1.40 -14.00
C THR A 52 -0.24 0.03 -13.97
N ALA A 53 0.21 0.85 -13.02
CA ALA A 53 -0.10 2.27 -12.99
C ALA A 53 1.13 3.11 -13.36
N ASP A 54 0.92 4.26 -14.01
CA ASP A 54 2.01 5.17 -14.42
C ASP A 54 2.91 5.61 -13.26
N HIS A 55 2.37 5.67 -12.04
CA HIS A 55 3.10 6.05 -10.84
C HIS A 55 3.85 4.89 -10.17
N ASN A 56 3.58 3.66 -10.59
CA ASN A 56 4.15 2.43 -10.04
C ASN A 56 4.56 1.46 -11.18
N PRO A 57 5.41 1.90 -12.13
CA PRO A 57 5.63 1.17 -13.39
C PRO A 57 6.38 -0.15 -13.22
N ASP A 58 7.12 -0.32 -12.13
CA ASP A 58 7.90 -1.53 -11.84
C ASP A 58 7.04 -2.71 -11.39
N TRP A 59 5.74 -2.47 -11.14
CA TRP A 59 4.79 -3.47 -10.67
C TRP A 59 3.66 -3.68 -11.68
N ASN A 60 3.18 -4.92 -11.75
CA ASN A 60 2.02 -5.32 -12.55
C ASN A 60 0.68 -5.10 -11.81
N PHE A 61 0.70 -4.44 -10.66
CA PHE A 61 -0.46 -4.08 -9.88
C PHE A 61 -0.27 -2.74 -9.15
N HIS A 62 -1.38 -2.16 -8.70
CA HIS A 62 -1.38 -0.99 -7.82
C HIS A 62 -2.50 -1.10 -6.79
N LEU A 63 -2.50 -0.20 -5.82
CA LEU A 63 -3.63 -0.04 -4.89
C LEU A 63 -4.63 0.97 -5.45
N ASP A 64 -5.93 0.67 -5.35
CA ASP A 64 -6.99 1.64 -5.61
C ASP A 64 -6.87 2.81 -4.61
N PRO A 65 -6.55 4.04 -5.06
CA PRO A 65 -6.31 5.18 -4.17
C PRO A 65 -7.45 5.45 -3.20
N GLY A 66 -8.70 5.27 -3.64
CA GLY A 66 -9.90 5.53 -2.83
C GLY A 66 -10.14 4.48 -1.73
N SER A 67 -9.40 3.37 -1.77
CA SER A 67 -9.51 2.29 -0.78
C SER A 67 -8.42 2.37 0.31
N ILE A 68 -7.43 3.25 0.15
CA ILE A 68 -6.25 3.24 1.01
C ILE A 68 -6.59 3.75 2.41
N THR A 69 -6.18 2.96 3.40
CA THR A 69 -6.33 3.29 4.81
C THR A 69 -5.08 2.88 5.58
N PHE A 70 -4.94 3.42 6.79
CA PHE A 70 -3.82 3.11 7.67
C PHE A 70 -4.28 2.35 8.91
N PHE A 71 -3.49 1.38 9.35
CA PHE A 71 -3.84 0.48 10.44
C PHE A 71 -2.64 0.26 11.39
N GLN A 72 -2.93 -0.33 12.55
CA GLN A 72 -1.95 -0.62 13.59
C GLN A 72 -1.47 -2.07 13.55
N ASP A 73 -2.39 -3.03 13.48
CA ASP A 73 -2.10 -4.47 13.41
C ASP A 73 -2.78 -5.06 12.17
N ALA A 74 -2.06 -5.88 11.41
CA ALA A 74 -2.59 -6.51 10.20
C ALA A 74 -3.38 -7.77 10.55
N ASP A 75 -4.37 -8.09 9.72
CA ASP A 75 -4.91 -9.44 9.65
C ASP A 75 -3.91 -10.33 8.88
N ALA A 76 -3.68 -11.55 9.37
CA ALA A 76 -2.72 -12.47 8.79
C ALA A 76 -3.09 -12.86 7.35
N ASP A 77 -4.39 -12.89 7.04
CA ASP A 77 -4.91 -13.30 5.73
C ASP A 77 -4.62 -12.27 4.61
N CYS A 78 -4.22 -11.04 4.99
CA CYS A 78 -3.92 -9.94 4.07
C CYS A 78 -2.41 -9.59 4.03
N ASP A 79 -1.56 -10.28 4.80
CA ASP A 79 -0.12 -10.03 4.88
C ASP A 79 0.65 -10.82 3.81
N ALA A 80 1.25 -10.10 2.87
CA ALA A 80 2.10 -10.67 1.81
C ALA A 80 3.14 -9.65 1.37
N SER A 81 4.30 -10.10 0.86
CA SER A 81 5.24 -9.20 0.18
C SER A 81 4.69 -8.73 -1.17
N ALA A 82 5.16 -7.59 -1.67
CA ALA A 82 4.70 -7.06 -2.95
C ALA A 82 5.04 -8.02 -4.10
N HIS A 83 6.22 -8.64 -4.07
CA HIS A 83 6.62 -9.70 -5.01
C HIS A 83 5.67 -10.89 -5.01
N TYR A 84 5.24 -11.36 -3.85
CA TYR A 84 4.34 -12.51 -3.78
C TYR A 84 2.97 -12.17 -4.41
N VAL A 85 2.43 -10.99 -4.09
CA VAL A 85 1.21 -10.46 -4.73
C VAL A 85 1.37 -10.37 -6.25
N ALA A 86 2.46 -9.79 -6.75
CA ALA A 86 2.75 -9.67 -8.18
C ALA A 86 2.77 -11.02 -8.91
N THR A 87 3.19 -12.10 -8.25
CA THR A 87 3.24 -13.46 -8.80
C THR A 87 1.94 -14.24 -8.66
N GLN A 88 0.98 -13.75 -7.88
CA GLN A 88 -0.26 -14.44 -7.52
C GLN A 88 -1.51 -13.62 -7.87
N LEU A 89 -1.42 -12.70 -8.84
CA LEU A 89 -2.54 -11.80 -9.20
C LEU A 89 -3.82 -12.55 -9.57
N ASP A 90 -3.71 -13.71 -10.23
CA ASP A 90 -4.86 -14.53 -10.63
C ASP A 90 -5.60 -15.17 -9.44
N ASP A 91 -4.92 -15.29 -8.30
CA ASP A 91 -5.44 -15.92 -7.08
C ASP A 91 -5.93 -14.88 -6.04
N ILE A 92 -5.78 -13.58 -6.31
CA ILE A 92 -6.25 -12.51 -5.41
C ILE A 92 -7.77 -12.55 -5.27
N GLY A 93 -8.25 -12.52 -4.03
CA GLY A 93 -9.66 -12.52 -3.69
C GLY A 93 -10.25 -13.92 -3.50
N GLN A 94 -9.46 -14.97 -3.76
CA GLN A 94 -9.80 -16.33 -3.37
C GLN A 94 -9.71 -16.48 -1.84
N GLU A 95 -10.36 -17.51 -1.29
CA GLU A 95 -10.43 -17.73 0.17
C GLU A 95 -9.04 -17.83 0.83
N ASP A 96 -8.05 -18.37 0.11
CA ASP A 96 -6.71 -18.61 0.62
C ASP A 96 -5.70 -17.48 0.30
N PHE A 97 -6.10 -16.44 -0.44
CA PHE A 97 -5.17 -15.35 -0.80
C PHE A 97 -5.85 -13.99 -0.99
N LEU A 98 -5.55 -13.06 -0.07
CA LEU A 98 -6.06 -11.69 -0.05
C LEU A 98 -7.59 -11.61 -0.24
N PRO A 99 -8.38 -12.22 0.67
CA PRO A 99 -9.84 -12.21 0.57
C PRO A 99 -10.36 -10.78 0.49
N GLY A 100 -11.32 -10.54 -0.41
CA GLY A 100 -11.85 -9.18 -0.66
C GLY A 100 -10.90 -8.26 -1.43
N HIS A 101 -9.83 -8.81 -2.02
CA HIS A 101 -8.78 -8.09 -2.74
C HIS A 101 -7.99 -7.11 -1.86
N ILE A 102 -7.97 -7.32 -0.55
CA ILE A 102 -7.27 -6.42 0.38
C ILE A 102 -5.85 -6.89 0.58
N TRP A 103 -4.90 -5.99 0.37
CA TRP A 103 -3.50 -6.18 0.72
C TRP A 103 -3.15 -5.29 1.91
N ALA A 104 -2.62 -5.88 2.97
CA ALA A 104 -2.28 -5.22 4.23
C ALA A 104 -0.92 -5.73 4.75
N PRO A 105 0.19 -5.38 4.09
CA PRO A 105 1.53 -5.81 4.49
C PRO A 105 1.85 -5.39 5.92
N ALA A 106 2.00 -6.36 6.82
CA ALA A 106 2.10 -6.15 8.27
C ALA A 106 3.39 -5.44 8.69
N ARG A 107 4.42 -5.51 7.84
CA ARG A 107 5.72 -4.88 8.06
C ARG A 107 5.91 -3.64 7.19
N SER A 108 4.83 -3.11 6.65
CA SER A 108 4.91 -1.99 5.72
C SER A 108 5.40 -0.71 6.37
N LYS A 109 6.20 0.05 5.62
CA LYS A 109 6.73 1.34 6.04
C LYS A 109 6.67 2.33 4.90
N ILE A 110 6.09 3.50 5.18
CA ILE A 110 6.16 4.64 4.25
C ILE A 110 7.59 5.20 4.30
N THR A 111 8.25 5.29 3.16
CA THR A 111 9.67 5.63 3.07
C THR A 111 9.90 7.10 2.72
N ARG A 112 9.06 7.67 1.86
CA ARG A 112 9.14 9.06 1.39
C ARG A 112 7.86 9.52 0.69
N GLU A 113 7.65 10.83 0.64
CA GLU A 113 6.75 11.47 -0.33
C GLU A 113 7.55 11.70 -1.63
N LEU A 114 6.94 11.43 -2.78
CA LEU A 114 7.56 11.71 -4.07
C LEU A 114 7.09 13.07 -4.59
N ASP A 115 8.05 13.93 -4.93
CA ASP A 115 7.78 15.18 -5.63
C ASP A 115 7.30 14.88 -7.06
N GLY A 116 6.30 15.65 -7.51
CA GLY A 116 5.56 15.44 -8.77
C GLY A 116 6.40 15.55 -10.03
#